data_AF-A0A427U7H7-F1
#
_entry.id   AF-A0A427U7H7-F1
#
_cell.length_a   1.000
_cell.length_b   1.000
_cell.length_c   1.000
_cell.angle_alpha   90.00
_cell.angle_beta   90.00
_cell.angle_gamma   90.00
#
_symmetry.space_group_name_H-M   'P 1'
#
loop_
_entity.id
_entity.type
_entity.pdbx_description
1 polymer ?
#
loop_
_entity_poly.entity_id
_entity_poly.type
_entity_poly.pdbx_seq_one_letter_code
_entity_poly.pdbx_strand_id
1 'polypeptide(L)' 'MDRDLLARKLYSERVSALLGDQELNEELLNEMWENKASPSEAVRAMTDGQNDFEGPAWLSRYLNRR' A
#
# COMPACT_ATOMS: atom_id res chain seq x y z
N MET A 1 23.68 -16.70 -2.35
CA MET A 1 22.64 -15.65 -2.30
C MET A 1 21.50 -16.20 -1.49
N ASP A 2 21.16 -15.57 -0.37
CA ASP A 2 20.07 -16.03 0.49
C ASP A 2 18.73 -15.95 -0.24
N ARG A 3 17.96 -17.03 -0.18
CA ARG A 3 16.66 -17.14 -0.87
C ARG A 3 15.67 -16.10 -0.34
N ASP A 4 15.67 -15.86 0.96
CA ASP A 4 14.80 -14.87 1.59
C ASP A 4 15.16 -13.44 1.19
N LEU A 5 16.46 -13.16 1.07
CA LEU A 5 16.93 -11.86 0.57
C LEU A 5 16.50 -11.62 -0.88
N LEU A 6 16.52 -12.65 -1.73
CA LEU A 6 16.00 -12.56 -3.09
C LEU A 6 14.49 -12.35 -3.11
N ALA A 7 13.74 -13.11 -2.30
CA ALA A 7 12.29 -12.99 -2.21
C ALA A 7 11.88 -11.58 -1.74
N ARG A 8 12.58 -11.02 -0.75
CA ARG A 8 12.36 -9.65 -0.27
C ARG A 8 12.56 -8.61 -1.36
N LYS A 9 13.63 -8.74 -2.16
CA LYS A 9 13.94 -7.83 -3.27
C LYS A 9 12.89 -7.88 -4.39
N LEU A 10 12.52 -9.09 -4.81
CA LEU A 10 11.48 -9.27 -5.82
C LEU A 10 10.14 -8.70 -5.36
N TYR A 11 9.84 -8.86 -4.08
CA TYR A 11 8.66 -8.26 -3.46
C TYR A 11 8.69 -6.73 -3.53
N SER A 12 9.77 -6.09 -3.09
CA SER A 12 9.91 -4.63 -3.14
C SER A 12 9.85 -4.08 -4.55
N GLU A 13 10.51 -4.75 -5.51
CA GLU A 13 10.46 -4.36 -6.94
C GLU A 13 9.04 -4.45 -7.48
N ARG A 14 8.29 -5.51 -7.12
CA ARG A 14 6.91 -5.67 -7.57
C ARG A 14 6.00 -4.60 -6.99
N VAL A 15 6.15 -4.26 -5.71
CA VAL A 15 5.37 -3.19 -5.06
C VAL A 15 5.70 -1.84 -5.71
N SER A 16 6.98 -1.50 -5.87
CA SER A 16 7.40 -0.25 -6.53
C SER A 16 6.86 -0.14 -7.96
N ALA A 17 6.92 -1.23 -8.75
CA ALA A 17 6.39 -1.24 -10.11
C ALA A 17 4.86 -1.08 -10.19
N LEU A 18 4.13 -1.53 -9.16
CA LEU A 18 2.67 -1.37 -9.07
C LEU A 18 2.27 0.00 -8.52
N LEU A 19 3.05 0.56 -7.61
CA LEU A 19 2.82 1.85 -6.96
C LEU A 19 3.12 3.03 -7.92
N GLY A 20 4.07 2.84 -8.85
CA GLY A 20 4.42 3.83 -9.86
C GLY A 20 5.21 5.00 -9.28
N ASP A 21 4.76 6.23 -9.56
CA ASP A 21 5.39 7.48 -9.12
C ASP A 21 5.03 7.90 -7.68
N GLN A 22 4.21 7.12 -6.98
CA GLN A 22 3.88 7.44 -5.59
C GLN A 22 5.01 7.06 -4.63
N GLU A 23 5.13 7.79 -3.54
CA GLU A 23 6.15 7.57 -2.53
C GLU A 23 5.96 6.21 -1.85
N LEU A 24 7.03 5.42 -1.83
CA LEU A 24 7.03 4.12 -1.18
C LEU A 24 7.29 4.31 0.32
N ASN A 25 6.31 3.97 1.15
CA ASN A 25 6.49 3.93 2.59
C ASN A 25 7.23 2.64 2.99
N GLU A 26 8.52 2.75 3.32
CA GLU A 26 9.37 1.60 3.66
C GLU A 26 8.95 0.89 4.96
N GLU A 27 8.43 1.63 5.94
CA GLU A 27 7.96 1.09 7.21
C GLU A 27 6.74 0.19 6.97
N LEU A 28 5.76 0.70 6.22
CA LEU A 28 4.58 -0.07 5.83
C LEU A 28 4.95 -1.24 4.92
N LEU A 29 5.90 -1.08 3.98
CA LEU A 29 6.38 -2.18 3.14
C LEU A 29 6.98 -3.32 3.98
N ASN A 30 7.73 -2.98 5.03
CA ASN A 30 8.30 -3.97 5.96
C ASN A 30 7.19 -4.69 6.72
N GLU A 31 6.22 -3.97 7.27
CA GLU A 31 5.07 -4.58 7.95
C GLU A 31 4.30 -5.53 7.03
N MET A 32 4.01 -5.12 5.80
CA MET A 32 3.31 -5.94 4.81
C MET A 32 4.11 -7.19 4.44
N TRP A 33 5.43 -7.08 4.37
CA TRP A 33 6.32 -8.21 4.16
C TRP A 33 6.29 -9.22 5.33
N GLU A 34 6.41 -8.75 6.57
CA GLU A 34 6.37 -9.60 7.77
C GLU A 34 5.01 -10.31 7.91
N ASN A 35 3.93 -9.61 7.55
CA ASN A 35 2.57 -10.16 7.52
C ASN A 35 2.31 -11.08 6.31
N LYS A 36 3.30 -11.30 5.44
CA LYS A 36 3.20 -12.11 4.21
C LYS A 36 2.08 -11.65 3.27
N ALA A 37 1.75 -10.36 3.31
CA ALA A 37 0.76 -9.77 2.41
C ALA A 37 1.28 -9.77 0.98
N SER A 38 0.39 -9.91 0.00
CA SER A 38 0.76 -9.87 -1.41
C SER A 38 1.21 -8.47 -1.85
N PRO A 39 2.02 -8.33 -2.92
CA PRO A 39 2.42 -7.02 -3.43
C PRO A 39 1.24 -6.10 -3.76
N SER A 40 0.13 -6.65 -4.25
CA SER A 40 -1.08 -5.88 -4.57
C SER A 40 -1.78 -5.36 -3.31
N GLU A 41 -1.80 -6.14 -2.22
CA GLU A 41 -2.34 -5.69 -0.93
C GLU A 41 -1.46 -4.60 -0.31
N ALA A 42 -0.14 -4.72 -0.42
CA ALA A 42 0.79 -3.68 0.05
C ALA A 42 0.58 -2.36 -0.69
N VAL A 43 0.43 -2.40 -2.02
CA VAL A 43 0.14 -1.21 -2.83
C VAL A 43 -1.19 -0.60 -2.41
N ARG A 44 -2.25 -1.41 -2.25
CA ARG A 44 -3.54 -0.92 -1.77
C ARG A 44 -3.44 -0.24 -0.41
N ALA A 45 -2.74 -0.84 0.56
CA ALA A 45 -2.53 -0.22 1.86
C ALA A 45 -1.80 1.13 1.76
N MET A 46 -0.83 1.25 0.84
CA MET A 46 -0.11 2.50 0.58
C MET A 46 -0.98 3.56 -0.11
N THR A 47 -1.90 3.15 -0.99
CA THR A 47 -2.79 4.08 -1.71
C THR A 47 -4.04 4.45 -0.93
N ASP A 48 -4.63 3.50 -0.20
CA ASP A 48 -5.88 3.66 0.55
C ASP A 48 -5.67 4.50 1.82
N GLY A 49 -4.45 4.53 2.37
CA GLY A 49 -4.06 5.49 3.40
C GLY A 49 -4.23 6.96 2.98
N GLN A 50 -4.40 7.26 1.68
CA GLN A 50 -4.75 8.60 1.20
C GLN A 50 -6.27 8.84 1.05
N ASN A 51 -7.12 7.82 1.10
CA ASN A 51 -8.54 7.93 0.71
C ASN A 51 -9.55 7.31 1.69
N ASP A 52 -9.11 6.77 2.81
CA ASP A 52 -10.02 6.34 3.88
C ASP A 52 -10.50 7.54 4.70
N PHE A 53 -11.51 8.22 4.17
CA PHE A 53 -12.38 9.02 5.02
C PHE A 53 -13.19 8.07 5.93
N GLU A 54 -12.65 7.77 7.12
CA GLU A 54 -13.34 7.07 8.22
C GLU A 54 -14.46 7.93 8.86
N GLY A 55 -15.16 8.73 8.09
CA GLY A 55 -16.29 9.51 8.59
C GLY A 55 -17.63 8.87 8.24
N PRO A 56 -18.70 9.29 8.90
CA PRO A 56 -20.04 8.81 8.61
C PRO A 56 -20.40 9.02 7.14
N ALA A 57 -21.08 8.06 6.51
CA ALA A 57 -21.46 8.10 5.10
C ALA A 57 -22.24 9.37 4.67
N TRP A 58 -22.88 10.08 5.62
CA TRP A 58 -23.55 11.36 5.34
C TRP A 58 -22.57 12.49 5.02
N LEU A 59 -21.36 12.47 5.58
CA LEU A 59 -20.37 13.54 5.44
C LEU A 59 -19.67 13.47 4.08
N SER A 60 -19.37 12.27 3.58
CA SER A 60 -18.89 12.08 2.19
C SER A 60 -19.91 12.58 1.16
N ARG A 61 -21.21 12.37 1.41
CA ARG A 61 -22.29 12.89 0.54
C ARG A 61 -22.44 14.40 0.62
N TYR A 62 -22.14 14.99 1.77
CA TYR A 62 -22.24 16.44 1.99
C TYR A 62 -21.09 17.19 1.30
N LEU A 63 -19.86 16.70 1.44
CA LEU A 63 -18.66 17.31 0.81
C LEU A 63 -18.69 17.22 -0.72
N ASN A 64 -19.33 16.19 -1.28
CA ASN A 64 -19.42 15.97 -2.74
C ASN A 64 -20.69 16.53 -3.39
N ARG A 65 -21.50 17.32 -2.67
CA ARG A 65 -22.61 18.04 -3.31
C ARG A 65 -22.06 19.24 -4.11
N ARG A 66 -22.13 19.12 -5.44
CA ARG A 66 -22.20 20.27 -6.34
C ARG A 66 -23.62 20.80 -6.40
#